data_AF-A0A2D5PCA3-F1
#
_entry.id   AF-A0A2D5PCA3-F1
#
_cell.length_a   1.000
_cell.length_b   1.000
_cell.length_c   1.000
_cell.angle_alpha   90.00
_cell.angle_beta   90.00
_cell.angle_gamma   90.00
#
_symmetry.space_group_name_H-M   'P 1'
#
loop_
_entity.id
_entity.type
_entity.pdbx_description
1 polymer ?
#
loop_
_entity_poly.entity_id
_entity_poly.type
_entity_poly.pdbx_seq_one_letter_code
_entity_poly.pdbx_strand_id
1 'polypeptide(L)'
;MYLEFDVEVDIPAKFSKLANISSISLPQDVGIGNQFGNWVIPGDLTMSASDGPAVALGEGNAVMNCVESIQYTINGCSVSHANWDLFKRSLDTCDIPSDVAQRCFSKCGGAFNRHDEVCTSGVLDQGQRDAGHVASGCVSTAGMTTDTGTQLRLRNFADSCIAAGIPAGLALTSGHTHTVKVLCPLDGAVFNQVYGEAGVSRTSIYPKLALAIPNANSVSVTILFKELEKSLIRRLGRIYSVAAVMDGAAQQSPMPFAVRFKGTEAFLHTKYLRLQAFRAYPDASSLACMRTQVYQQQMLQNVQDTIVTESAVQAVKYTDGGFVGPYLLPSGPDFAAAAAPQVGGSLAARAARIWTCEFQNCQFAQPPTYLFFVAQKQFEQMTYANPDSRVEVESLAANTAGIAGIVNNVAATGRFVRSHYRNVIQNQDCNLSLMRFKLIVQSSVGTFEMSSDKFPYLVDQVQLFEIHKRNCCQDYLKEAGMDAWNRKASCLKLATADYLHGLGTSYGTAFPITISATLEFQNRSTLITGLKYSDARSTGPICFTEPIAAKAAMVGIFDKQVLQIASASAVLSAQNYTASTTSSLISRRS
;
A
#
# COMPACT_ATOMS: atom_id res chain seq x y z
N MET A 1 10.01 -21.42 0.97
CA MET A 1 9.82 -21.57 -0.48
C MET A 1 9.63 -20.17 -1.04
N TYR A 2 10.22 -19.85 -2.19
CA TYR A 2 10.10 -18.50 -2.77
C TYR A 2 9.92 -18.56 -4.28
N LEU A 3 9.24 -17.54 -4.80
CA LEU A 3 9.05 -17.26 -6.22
C LEU A 3 10.17 -16.31 -6.68
N GLU A 4 10.80 -16.61 -7.81
CA GLU A 4 11.83 -15.80 -8.45
C GLU A 4 11.40 -15.42 -9.86
N PHE A 5 11.49 -14.14 -10.20
CA PHE A 5 11.31 -13.63 -11.56
C PHE A 5 12.01 -12.29 -11.74
N ASP A 6 12.22 -11.89 -12.98
CA ASP A 6 12.85 -10.62 -13.33
C ASP A 6 11.82 -9.65 -13.92
N VAL A 7 12.00 -8.36 -13.63
CA VAL A 7 11.17 -7.26 -14.14
C VAL A 7 12.06 -6.22 -14.79
N GLU A 8 11.67 -5.69 -15.94
CA GLU A 8 12.32 -4.57 -16.59
C GLU A 8 11.63 -3.26 -16.22
N VAL A 9 12.40 -2.29 -15.76
CA VAL A 9 11.93 -0.97 -15.35
C VAL A 9 12.64 0.08 -16.19
N ASP A 10 11.87 0.80 -16.98
CA ASP A 10 12.34 1.88 -17.83
C ASP A 10 12.27 3.20 -17.05
N ILE A 11 13.42 3.84 -16.85
CA ILE A 11 13.53 5.09 -16.11
C ILE A 11 13.97 6.19 -17.10
N PRO A 12 13.14 7.22 -17.35
CA PRO A 12 13.44 8.25 -18.35
C PRO A 12 14.45 9.33 -17.90
N ALA A 13 15.28 9.02 -16.90
CA ALA A 13 16.30 9.89 -16.34
C ALA A 13 17.56 9.09 -16.01
N LYS A 14 18.71 9.74 -15.85
CA LYS A 14 19.91 9.06 -15.38
C LYS A 14 19.69 8.57 -13.96
N PHE A 15 19.74 7.25 -13.78
CA PHE A 15 19.51 6.62 -12.48
C PHE A 15 20.84 6.35 -11.78
N SER A 16 20.94 6.79 -10.53
CA SER A 16 21.97 6.30 -9.61
C SER A 16 21.32 5.91 -8.29
N LYS A 17 21.87 4.90 -7.62
CA LYS A 17 21.38 4.44 -6.31
C LYS A 17 21.32 5.60 -5.31
N LEU A 18 22.36 6.44 -5.26
CA LEU A 18 22.43 7.57 -4.33
C LEU A 18 21.40 8.65 -4.65
N ALA A 19 21.15 8.92 -5.93
CA ALA A 19 20.14 9.88 -6.36
C ALA A 19 18.70 9.36 -6.23
N ASN A 20 18.50 8.04 -6.13
CA ASN A 20 17.18 7.44 -5.94
C ASN A 20 16.71 7.50 -4.48
N ILE A 21 17.64 7.34 -3.54
CA ILE A 21 17.34 7.27 -2.10
C ILE A 21 17.22 8.64 -1.43
N SER A 22 17.46 9.69 -2.21
CA SER A 22 17.41 11.07 -1.80
C SER A 22 16.05 11.71 -2.15
N SER A 23 15.80 12.95 -1.72
CA SER A 23 14.54 13.63 -2.02
C SER A 23 14.32 13.84 -3.52
N ILE A 24 13.05 13.88 -3.95
CA ILE A 24 12.67 14.23 -5.32
C ILE A 24 13.11 15.68 -5.63
N SER A 25 13.24 16.55 -4.62
CA SER A 25 13.64 17.95 -4.82
C SER A 25 15.06 18.15 -5.37
N LEU A 26 15.88 17.10 -5.43
CA LEU A 26 17.23 17.18 -5.97
C LEU A 26 17.24 17.40 -7.49
N PRO A 27 18.04 18.36 -7.99
CA PRO A 27 18.35 18.49 -9.41
C PRO A 27 19.01 17.23 -9.94
N GLN A 28 18.60 16.77 -11.12
CA GLN A 28 19.17 15.58 -11.75
C GLN A 28 19.60 15.86 -13.19
N ASP A 29 20.62 15.11 -13.61
CA ASP A 29 21.09 15.11 -14.99
C ASP A 29 20.09 14.35 -15.86
N VAL A 30 19.51 15.09 -16.80
CA VAL A 30 18.45 14.66 -17.70
C VAL A 30 18.94 14.55 -19.15
N GLY A 31 20.26 14.58 -19.37
CA GLY A 31 20.88 14.45 -20.69
C GLY A 31 21.33 15.80 -21.27
N ILE A 32 21.44 15.87 -22.60
CA ILE A 32 21.86 17.06 -23.36
C ILE A 32 20.61 17.64 -24.04
N GLY A 33 20.08 18.72 -23.47
CA GLY A 33 18.92 19.42 -24.03
C GLY A 33 19.06 20.92 -23.81
N ASN A 34 19.65 21.61 -24.80
CA ASN A 34 19.56 23.05 -24.90
C ASN A 34 18.12 23.40 -25.26
N GLN A 35 17.32 23.84 -24.28
CA GLN A 35 16.26 24.83 -24.47
C GLN A 35 15.58 25.15 -23.12
N PHE A 36 15.99 26.30 -22.59
CA PHE A 36 15.30 27.13 -21.57
C PHE A 36 15.46 26.74 -20.09
N GLY A 37 16.23 27.57 -19.37
CA GLY A 37 16.26 27.63 -17.90
C GLY A 37 17.24 26.70 -17.19
N ASN A 38 18.09 25.97 -17.93
CA ASN A 38 19.05 25.04 -17.36
C ASN A 38 20.20 25.76 -16.66
N TRP A 39 20.57 25.29 -15.48
CA TRP A 39 21.89 25.56 -14.89
C TRP A 39 22.94 24.81 -15.72
N VAL A 40 23.65 25.53 -16.58
CA VAL A 40 24.75 25.00 -17.38
C VAL A 40 26.01 25.03 -16.52
N ILE A 41 26.47 23.87 -16.07
CA ILE A 41 27.83 23.72 -15.54
C ILE A 41 28.77 23.66 -16.74
N PRO A 42 29.93 24.36 -16.76
CA PRO A 42 30.88 24.26 -17.86
C PRO A 42 31.33 22.80 -18.07
N GLY A 43 30.95 22.22 -19.22
CA GLY A 43 31.16 20.81 -19.58
C GLY A 43 29.84 20.04 -19.68
N ASP A 44 29.30 19.92 -20.91
CA ASP A 44 28.30 18.99 -21.47
C ASP A 44 27.12 18.42 -20.63
N LEU A 45 26.84 18.91 -19.44
CA LEU A 45 25.79 18.39 -18.55
C LEU A 45 24.68 19.44 -18.40
N THR A 46 23.46 19.12 -18.86
CA THR A 46 22.27 19.93 -18.54
C THR A 46 21.49 19.30 -17.39
N MET A 47 21.33 20.06 -16.28
CA MET A 47 20.59 19.62 -15.11
C MET A 47 19.13 20.07 -15.20
N SER A 48 18.18 19.19 -14.88
CA SER A 48 16.78 19.58 -14.67
C SER A 48 16.68 20.51 -13.46
N ALA A 49 15.92 21.60 -13.61
CA ALA A 49 15.69 22.58 -12.55
C ALA A 49 15.01 21.99 -11.30
N SER A 50 14.41 20.80 -11.38
CA SER A 50 14.03 19.96 -10.24
C SER A 50 13.45 18.60 -10.69
N ASP A 51 13.39 17.66 -9.75
CA ASP A 51 12.64 16.39 -9.78
C ASP A 51 13.46 15.14 -10.16
N GLY A 52 13.83 14.35 -9.14
CA GLY A 52 14.40 13.00 -9.28
C GLY A 52 13.36 11.88 -9.47
N PRO A 53 13.78 10.65 -9.82
CA PRO A 53 12.88 9.57 -10.23
C PRO A 53 12.17 8.92 -9.04
N ALA A 54 12.81 8.89 -7.85
CA ALA A 54 12.33 8.27 -6.60
C ALA A 54 11.49 7.01 -6.84
N VAL A 55 12.15 5.95 -7.31
CA VAL A 55 11.54 4.66 -7.64
C VAL A 55 11.74 3.71 -6.47
N ALA A 56 10.63 3.24 -5.89
CA ALA A 56 10.62 2.37 -4.72
C ALA A 56 9.97 1.02 -5.06
N LEU A 57 10.26 -0.01 -4.27
CA LEU A 57 9.41 -1.19 -4.23
C LEU A 57 8.11 -0.90 -3.45
N GLY A 58 7.07 -1.72 -3.64
CA GLY A 58 5.83 -1.69 -2.84
C GLY A 58 6.05 -2.08 -1.37
N GLU A 59 5.04 -1.85 -0.52
CA GLU A 59 5.14 -2.16 0.91
C GLU A 59 4.92 -3.63 1.23
N GLY A 60 5.62 -4.13 2.26
CA GLY A 60 5.50 -5.51 2.70
C GLY A 60 5.89 -6.50 1.61
N ASN A 61 5.13 -7.58 1.50
CA ASN A 61 5.24 -8.53 0.40
C ASN A 61 4.41 -8.05 -0.80
N ALA A 62 4.96 -7.11 -1.60
CA ALA A 62 4.21 -6.42 -2.65
C ALA A 62 3.67 -7.36 -3.74
N VAL A 63 4.32 -8.50 -3.96
CA VAL A 63 3.86 -9.54 -4.89
C VAL A 63 2.64 -10.27 -4.31
N MET A 64 2.68 -10.71 -3.05
CA MET A 64 1.52 -11.38 -2.43
C MET A 64 0.33 -10.42 -2.18
N ASN A 65 0.62 -9.13 -2.03
CA ASN A 65 -0.40 -8.10 -1.82
C ASN A 65 -1.28 -7.85 -3.05
N CYS A 66 -0.90 -8.29 -4.25
CA CYS A 66 -1.68 -8.11 -5.48
C CYS A 66 -2.33 -9.40 -5.99
N VAL A 67 -2.40 -10.42 -5.14
CA VAL A 67 -2.97 -11.72 -5.48
C VAL A 67 -4.49 -11.63 -5.47
N GLU A 68 -5.11 -11.81 -6.63
CA GLU A 68 -6.57 -11.98 -6.74
C GLU A 68 -6.98 -13.40 -6.39
N SER A 69 -6.20 -14.39 -6.81
CA SER A 69 -6.38 -15.77 -6.36
C SER A 69 -5.07 -16.53 -6.32
N ILE A 70 -4.96 -17.44 -5.35
CA ILE A 70 -3.81 -18.33 -5.20
C ILE A 70 -4.28 -19.71 -4.79
N GLN A 71 -3.72 -20.73 -5.44
CA GLN A 71 -3.97 -22.13 -5.12
C GLN A 71 -2.66 -22.87 -4.94
N TYR A 72 -2.56 -23.54 -3.80
CA TYR A 72 -1.48 -24.46 -3.45
C TYR A 72 -1.98 -25.89 -3.58
N THR A 73 -1.26 -26.74 -4.29
CA THR A 73 -1.53 -28.19 -4.33
C THR A 73 -0.34 -28.95 -3.76
N ILE A 74 -0.55 -29.67 -2.65
CA ILE A 74 0.46 -30.46 -1.96
C ILE A 74 -0.02 -31.91 -1.88
N ASN A 75 0.72 -32.86 -2.48
CA ASN A 75 0.35 -34.28 -2.52
C ASN A 75 -1.13 -34.53 -2.89
N GLY A 76 -1.62 -33.79 -3.89
CA GLY A 76 -3.00 -33.85 -4.38
C GLY A 76 -4.04 -33.04 -3.60
N CYS A 77 -3.72 -32.52 -2.41
CA CYS A 77 -4.63 -31.66 -1.65
C CYS A 77 -4.46 -30.20 -2.07
N SER A 78 -5.57 -29.54 -2.42
CA SER A 78 -5.59 -28.12 -2.77
C SER A 78 -6.04 -27.23 -1.62
N VAL A 79 -5.33 -26.13 -1.38
CA VAL A 79 -5.75 -25.02 -0.51
C VAL A 79 -5.72 -23.74 -1.32
N SER A 80 -6.83 -23.02 -1.35
CA SER A 80 -6.96 -21.79 -2.15
C SER A 80 -7.37 -20.60 -1.30
N HIS A 81 -6.86 -19.43 -1.68
CA HIS A 81 -7.30 -18.15 -1.18
C HIS A 81 -7.67 -17.23 -2.34
N ALA A 82 -8.56 -16.28 -2.07
CA ALA A 82 -9.03 -15.31 -3.05
C ALA A 82 -9.11 -13.91 -2.41
N ASN A 83 -9.07 -12.89 -3.27
CA ASN A 83 -9.23 -11.47 -2.98
C ASN A 83 -8.22 -10.93 -1.96
N TRP A 84 -6.97 -11.40 -2.01
CA TRP A 84 -5.91 -10.87 -1.14
C TRP A 84 -5.55 -9.43 -1.47
N ASP A 85 -5.70 -9.03 -2.74
CA ASP A 85 -5.58 -7.66 -3.21
C ASP A 85 -6.42 -6.64 -2.45
N LEU A 86 -7.51 -7.06 -1.79
CA LEU A 86 -8.41 -6.17 -1.07
C LEU A 86 -8.03 -5.89 0.39
N PHE A 87 -7.28 -6.80 1.02
CA PHE A 87 -7.08 -6.76 2.47
C PHE A 87 -5.69 -7.17 2.96
N LYS A 88 -4.92 -7.92 2.16
CA LYS A 88 -3.70 -8.58 2.62
C LYS A 88 -2.65 -7.59 3.12
N ARG A 89 -2.48 -6.47 2.42
CA ARG A 89 -1.50 -5.42 2.76
C ARG A 89 -1.68 -4.92 4.19
N SER A 90 -2.89 -4.49 4.55
CA SER A 90 -3.19 -4.00 5.92
C SER A 90 -3.32 -5.11 6.95
N LEU A 91 -3.68 -6.34 6.56
CA LEU A 91 -3.60 -7.45 7.50
C LEU A 91 -2.14 -7.73 7.89
N ASP A 92 -1.23 -7.69 6.92
CA ASP A 92 0.20 -7.87 7.14
C ASP A 92 0.81 -6.76 7.98
N THR A 93 0.39 -5.50 7.81
CA THR A 93 0.85 -4.41 8.68
C THR A 93 0.40 -4.59 10.12
N CYS A 94 -0.77 -5.19 10.36
CA CYS A 94 -1.26 -5.52 11.70
C CYS A 94 -0.48 -6.67 12.33
N ASP A 95 -0.02 -7.63 11.52
CA ASP A 95 0.56 -8.88 12.00
C ASP A 95 2.09 -8.85 12.08
N ILE A 96 2.75 -8.15 11.16
CA ILE A 96 4.19 -8.19 10.95
C ILE A 96 4.80 -6.81 11.27
N PRO A 97 5.81 -6.74 12.17
CA PRO A 97 6.56 -5.51 12.38
C PRO A 97 7.30 -5.03 11.12
N SER A 98 7.42 -3.71 10.93
CA SER A 98 8.11 -3.12 9.76
C SER A 98 9.58 -3.58 9.63
N ASP A 99 10.29 -3.78 10.74
CA ASP A 99 11.67 -4.30 10.72
C ASP A 99 11.75 -5.75 10.25
N VAL A 100 10.78 -6.59 10.64
CA VAL A 100 10.69 -7.99 10.18
C VAL A 100 10.35 -8.01 8.69
N ALA A 101 9.41 -7.19 8.26
CA ALA A 101 9.05 -7.05 6.85
C ALA A 101 10.25 -6.63 5.99
N GLN A 102 11.10 -5.71 6.48
CA GLN A 102 12.33 -5.34 5.78
C GLN A 102 13.31 -6.51 5.63
N ARG A 103 13.49 -7.34 6.66
CA ARG A 103 14.37 -8.52 6.58
C ARG A 103 13.83 -9.57 5.62
N CYS A 104 12.53 -9.85 5.67
CA CYS A 104 11.92 -10.93 4.89
C CYS A 104 11.60 -10.54 3.44
N PHE A 105 11.29 -9.27 3.16
CA PHE A 105 10.70 -8.84 1.88
C PHE A 105 11.56 -7.82 1.11
N SER A 106 12.80 -7.57 1.51
CA SER A 106 13.69 -6.59 0.84
C SER A 106 13.90 -6.78 -0.66
N LYS A 107 13.59 -7.97 -1.20
CA LYS A 107 13.70 -8.30 -2.64
C LYS A 107 12.36 -8.36 -3.37
N CYS A 108 11.24 -8.04 -2.71
CA CYS A 108 9.92 -8.02 -3.33
C CYS A 108 9.01 -6.93 -2.72
N GLY A 109 9.62 -5.93 -2.09
CA GLY A 109 8.95 -4.90 -1.29
C GLY A 109 9.84 -4.43 -0.15
N GLY A 110 9.40 -4.63 1.10
CA GLY A 110 10.21 -4.36 2.29
C GLY A 110 9.39 -3.77 3.44
N ALA A 111 10.00 -2.82 4.14
CA ALA A 111 9.37 -2.10 5.25
C ALA A 111 8.01 -1.47 4.87
N PHE A 112 7.04 -1.52 5.78
CA PHE A 112 5.81 -0.73 5.70
C PHE A 112 6.10 0.75 5.97
N ASN A 113 5.21 1.65 5.52
CA ASN A 113 5.25 3.05 5.94
C ASN A 113 5.17 3.17 7.47
N ARG A 114 6.02 4.03 8.04
CA ARG A 114 6.08 4.28 9.49
C ARG A 114 5.39 5.57 9.88
N HIS A 115 5.22 6.48 8.92
CA HIS A 115 4.66 7.81 9.08
C HIS A 115 5.45 8.68 10.07
N ASP A 116 6.78 8.54 10.07
CA ASP A 116 7.73 9.16 11.01
C ASP A 116 8.57 10.31 10.43
N GLU A 117 8.46 10.60 9.12
CA GLU A 117 9.14 11.67 8.36
C GLU A 117 10.47 12.14 8.98
N VAL A 118 11.52 11.34 8.83
CA VAL A 118 12.83 11.57 9.46
C VAL A 118 13.81 12.25 8.52
N CYS A 119 14.77 13.00 9.05
CA CYS A 119 15.85 13.57 8.26
C CYS A 119 16.71 12.48 7.61
N THR A 120 16.78 12.48 6.29
CA THR A 120 17.53 11.49 5.50
C THR A 120 18.85 12.02 4.98
N SER A 121 18.89 13.32 4.65
CA SER A 121 20.03 13.99 4.04
C SER A 121 19.81 15.51 4.07
N GLY A 122 20.83 16.30 3.71
CA GLY A 122 20.70 17.76 3.54
C GLY A 122 21.33 18.19 2.24
N VAL A 123 20.73 19.16 1.56
CA VAL A 123 21.34 19.83 0.41
C VAL A 123 21.66 21.27 0.78
N LEU A 124 22.86 21.67 0.42
CA LEU A 124 23.28 23.07 0.43
C LEU A 124 22.84 23.67 -0.90
N ASP A 125 21.97 24.68 -0.84
CA ASP A 125 21.67 25.50 -2.01
C ASP A 125 22.86 26.43 -2.27
N GLN A 126 23.49 26.30 -3.45
CA GLN A 126 24.43 27.30 -3.95
C GLN A 126 23.65 28.32 -4.78
N GLY A 127 23.18 29.38 -4.12
CA GLY A 127 22.69 30.56 -4.84
C GLY A 127 23.73 31.06 -5.85
N GLN A 128 23.28 31.45 -7.04
CA GLN A 128 24.15 31.79 -8.16
C GLN A 128 25.09 32.95 -7.79
N ARG A 129 26.38 32.72 -8.09
CA ARG A 129 27.48 33.66 -7.95
C ARG A 129 27.42 34.65 -9.10
N ASP A 130 26.97 35.87 -8.84
CA ASP A 130 27.33 37.00 -9.69
C ASP A 130 28.65 37.58 -9.21
N ALA A 131 29.57 37.91 -10.12
CA ALA A 131 31.01 38.04 -9.89
C ALA A 131 31.49 39.24 -9.03
N GLY A 132 30.66 39.78 -8.12
CA GLY A 132 30.92 41.06 -7.44
C GLY A 132 30.81 41.12 -5.91
N HIS A 133 30.43 40.07 -5.18
CA HIS A 133 30.14 40.18 -3.73
C HIS A 133 31.07 39.31 -2.86
N VAL A 134 31.99 39.98 -2.16
CA VAL A 134 32.94 39.41 -1.18
C VAL A 134 32.25 39.32 0.20
N ALA A 135 31.50 38.23 0.44
CA ALA A 135 31.11 37.75 1.78
C ALA A 135 30.43 36.36 1.67
N SER A 136 31.21 35.28 1.59
CA SER A 136 30.67 33.91 1.49
C SER A 136 30.31 33.34 2.87
N GLY A 137 29.00 33.26 3.12
CA GLY A 137 28.37 32.35 4.09
C GLY A 137 27.12 31.70 3.45
N CYS A 138 26.75 30.50 3.91
CA CYS A 138 25.55 29.78 3.47
C CYS A 138 24.26 30.59 3.74
N VAL A 139 23.25 30.51 2.86
CA VAL A 139 21.96 31.22 3.08
C VAL A 139 20.77 30.26 3.27
N SER A 140 20.84 29.01 2.80
CA SER A 140 19.83 28.01 3.18
C SER A 140 20.36 26.57 3.13
N THR A 141 19.96 25.78 4.12
CA THR A 141 20.12 24.31 4.13
C THR A 141 18.71 23.74 4.11
N ALA A 142 18.37 22.99 3.06
CA ALA A 142 17.12 22.22 3.04
C ALA A 142 17.41 20.85 3.63
N GLY A 143 16.92 20.58 4.83
CA GLY A 143 16.86 19.23 5.39
C GLY A 143 15.88 18.40 4.56
N MET A 144 16.34 17.32 3.96
CA MET A 144 15.49 16.37 3.25
C MET A 144 14.95 15.38 4.26
N THR A 145 13.64 15.43 4.56
CA THR A 145 12.96 14.39 5.33
C THR A 145 12.26 13.39 4.40
N THR A 146 12.11 12.15 4.84
CA THR A 146 11.33 11.11 4.15
C THR A 146 10.92 10.07 5.21
N ASP A 147 9.75 9.46 5.03
CA ASP A 147 9.35 8.28 5.79
C ASP A 147 10.42 7.17 5.76
N THR A 148 10.78 6.64 6.93
CA THR A 148 11.85 5.64 7.06
C THR A 148 11.55 4.38 6.24
N GLY A 149 10.29 3.94 6.19
CA GLY A 149 9.87 2.77 5.42
C GLY A 149 10.04 2.98 3.91
N THR A 150 9.63 4.14 3.41
CA THR A 150 9.82 4.55 2.02
C THR A 150 11.29 4.65 1.66
N GLN A 151 12.14 5.21 2.54
CA GLN A 151 13.57 5.29 2.30
C GLN A 151 14.23 3.90 2.16
N LEU A 152 13.83 2.94 2.99
CA LEU A 152 14.30 1.56 2.89
C LEU A 152 13.86 0.91 1.57
N ARG A 153 12.65 1.17 1.10
CA ARG A 153 12.14 0.64 -0.18
C ARG A 153 12.82 1.25 -1.40
N LEU A 154 13.18 2.53 -1.34
CA LEU A 154 14.02 3.18 -2.37
C LEU A 154 15.41 2.53 -2.47
N ARG A 155 15.99 2.15 -1.32
CA ARG A 155 17.26 1.38 -1.28
C ARG A 155 17.08 -0.03 -1.83
N ASN A 156 16.02 -0.72 -1.41
CA ASN A 156 15.71 -2.08 -1.84
C ASN A 156 15.56 -2.20 -3.36
N PHE A 157 14.89 -1.24 -4.00
CA PHE A 157 14.78 -1.18 -5.46
C PHE A 157 16.15 -1.14 -6.12
N ALA A 158 17.00 -0.18 -5.69
CA ALA A 158 18.33 -0.02 -6.24
C ALA A 158 19.23 -1.25 -5.98
N ASP A 159 19.10 -1.89 -4.82
CA ASP A 159 19.83 -3.12 -4.48
C ASP A 159 19.33 -4.38 -5.19
N SER A 160 18.14 -4.33 -5.78
CA SER A 160 17.55 -5.43 -6.54
C SER A 160 17.80 -5.31 -8.05
N CYS A 161 18.38 -4.19 -8.50
CA CYS A 161 18.82 -4.02 -9.87
C CYS A 161 20.05 -4.89 -10.16
N ILE A 162 19.93 -5.85 -11.07
CA ILE A 162 21.00 -6.79 -11.45
C ILE A 162 21.68 -6.41 -12.77
N ALA A 163 21.01 -5.63 -13.60
CA ALA A 163 21.55 -5.11 -14.84
C ALA A 163 20.94 -3.74 -15.15
N ALA A 164 21.70 -2.91 -15.87
CA ALA A 164 21.23 -1.66 -16.43
C ALA A 164 21.74 -1.56 -17.87
N GLY A 165 20.90 -1.07 -18.77
CA GLY A 165 21.24 -0.91 -20.17
C GLY A 165 20.57 0.30 -20.78
N ILE A 166 21.06 0.69 -21.96
CA ILE A 166 20.36 1.63 -22.84
C ILE A 166 19.54 0.77 -23.80
N PRO A 167 18.24 1.06 -24.01
CA PRO A 167 17.44 0.35 -25.00
C PRO A 167 18.09 0.41 -26.39
N ALA A 168 17.95 -0.67 -27.16
CA ALA A 168 18.51 -0.74 -28.51
C ALA A 168 17.97 0.41 -29.38
N GLY A 169 18.87 1.18 -30.00
CA GLY A 169 18.51 2.29 -30.89
C GLY A 169 18.30 3.66 -30.23
N LEU A 170 18.50 3.77 -28.91
CA LEU A 170 18.41 5.05 -28.20
C LEU A 170 19.79 5.57 -27.76
N ALA A 171 19.93 6.89 -27.65
CA ALA A 171 21.17 7.53 -27.17
C ALA A 171 21.30 7.43 -25.64
N LEU A 172 22.51 7.56 -25.11
CA LEU A 172 22.78 7.61 -23.64
C LEU A 172 21.97 8.71 -22.92
N THR A 173 21.53 9.73 -23.66
CA THR A 173 20.68 10.82 -23.16
C THR A 173 19.21 10.41 -22.98
N SER A 174 18.81 9.21 -23.39
CA SER A 174 17.42 8.74 -23.44
C SER A 174 17.00 7.87 -22.25
N GLY A 175 17.68 7.94 -21.10
CA GLY A 175 17.33 7.15 -19.91
C GLY A 175 17.88 5.70 -19.92
N HIS A 176 17.49 4.91 -18.91
CA HIS A 176 18.02 3.56 -18.68
C HIS A 176 16.91 2.54 -18.38
N THR A 177 17.08 1.33 -18.92
CA THR A 177 16.30 0.15 -18.53
C THR A 177 17.07 -0.62 -17.48
N HIS A 178 16.44 -0.85 -16.33
CA HIS A 178 16.98 -1.64 -15.24
C HIS A 178 16.28 -2.99 -15.19
N THR A 179 17.05 -4.09 -15.15
CA THR A 179 16.51 -5.40 -14.79
C THR A 179 16.55 -5.54 -13.27
N VAL A 180 15.39 -5.72 -12.66
CA VAL A 180 15.20 -5.93 -11.22
C VAL A 180 14.88 -7.40 -10.97
N LYS A 181 15.68 -8.05 -10.12
CA LYS A 181 15.43 -9.43 -9.68
C LYS A 181 14.52 -9.44 -8.46
N VAL A 182 13.39 -10.13 -8.56
CA VAL A 182 12.38 -10.22 -7.51
C VAL A 182 12.44 -11.59 -6.85
N LEU A 183 12.58 -11.61 -5.53
CA LEU A 183 12.51 -12.83 -4.72
C LEU A 183 11.42 -12.68 -3.67
N CYS A 184 10.31 -13.40 -3.87
CA CYS A 184 9.12 -13.28 -3.03
C CYS A 184 8.89 -14.57 -2.22
N PRO A 185 8.88 -14.50 -0.88
CA PRO A 185 8.44 -15.65 -0.08
C PRO A 185 6.94 -15.88 -0.28
N LEU A 186 6.57 -17.15 -0.43
CA LEU A 186 5.17 -17.55 -0.57
C LEU A 186 4.44 -17.43 0.76
N ASP A 187 3.17 -17.03 0.69
CA ASP A 187 2.27 -16.95 1.84
C ASP A 187 0.98 -17.75 1.60
N GLY A 188 0.33 -18.17 2.66
CA GLY A 188 -0.94 -18.89 2.65
C GLY A 188 -0.77 -20.39 2.75
N ALA A 189 -1.91 -21.06 2.93
CA ALA A 189 -1.95 -22.47 3.26
C ALA A 189 -1.04 -22.79 4.47
N VAL A 190 0.01 -23.57 4.23
CA VAL A 190 1.01 -24.01 5.22
C VAL A 190 2.33 -23.22 5.13
N PHE A 191 2.44 -22.26 4.22
CA PHE A 191 3.69 -21.52 3.96
C PHE A 191 3.81 -20.30 4.87
N ASN A 192 4.97 -20.18 5.52
CA ASN A 192 5.28 -19.08 6.41
C ASN A 192 6.20 -18.06 5.71
N GLN A 193 5.67 -16.88 5.40
CA GLN A 193 6.42 -15.83 4.70
C GLN A 193 7.48 -15.12 5.57
N VAL A 194 7.39 -15.21 6.90
CA VAL A 194 8.33 -14.57 7.84
C VAL A 194 9.35 -15.54 8.46
N TYR A 195 9.41 -16.79 7.98
CA TYR A 195 10.44 -17.79 8.34
C TYR A 195 10.68 -17.99 9.85
N GLY A 196 9.69 -17.74 10.72
CA GLY A 196 9.82 -17.90 12.17
C GLY A 196 10.47 -16.74 12.91
N GLU A 197 10.54 -15.57 12.28
CA GLU A 197 10.98 -14.32 12.91
C GLU A 197 10.18 -13.98 14.18
N ALA A 198 10.84 -13.35 15.15
CA ALA A 198 10.24 -12.93 16.41
C ALA A 198 9.49 -11.58 16.28
N GLY A 199 8.62 -11.28 17.24
CA GLY A 199 7.90 -9.98 17.31
C GLY A 199 6.62 -9.90 16.49
N VAL A 200 6.30 -10.93 15.71
CA VAL A 200 5.04 -11.06 14.98
C VAL A 200 3.86 -11.12 15.96
N SER A 201 2.72 -10.54 15.59
CA SER A 201 1.51 -10.52 16.40
C SER A 201 1.10 -11.92 16.86
N ARG A 202 0.68 -12.04 18.12
CA ARG A 202 0.13 -13.30 18.67
C ARG A 202 -1.17 -13.71 17.97
N THR A 203 -1.87 -12.75 17.39
CA THR A 203 -3.11 -12.98 16.63
C THR A 203 -2.85 -13.36 15.17
N SER A 204 -1.61 -13.26 14.69
CA SER A 204 -1.24 -13.73 13.37
C SER A 204 -1.21 -15.25 13.31
N ILE A 205 -1.20 -15.80 12.09
CA ILE A 205 -1.03 -17.23 11.90
C ILE A 205 0.44 -17.65 11.81
N TYR A 206 1.36 -16.75 11.46
CA TYR A 206 2.75 -17.09 11.16
C TYR A 206 3.49 -17.84 12.26
N PRO A 207 3.35 -17.52 13.57
CA PRO A 207 3.97 -18.29 14.65
C PRO A 207 3.44 -19.72 14.77
N LYS A 208 2.27 -20.01 14.20
CA LYS A 208 1.60 -21.32 14.24
C LYS A 208 1.94 -22.18 13.02
N LEU A 209 2.43 -21.57 11.94
CA LEU A 209 2.77 -22.27 10.70
C LEU A 209 4.12 -22.99 10.83
N ALA A 210 4.22 -24.15 10.17
CA ALA A 210 5.44 -24.96 10.20
C ALA A 210 6.56 -24.32 9.36
N LEU A 211 7.80 -24.45 9.83
CA LEU A 211 8.98 -23.98 9.11
C LEU A 211 9.44 -24.95 8.02
N ALA A 212 9.11 -26.24 8.16
CA ALA A 212 9.38 -27.29 7.19
C ALA A 212 8.18 -28.22 7.08
N ILE A 213 7.90 -28.67 5.85
CA ILE A 213 6.79 -29.55 5.52
C ILE A 213 7.37 -30.96 5.29
N PRO A 214 7.15 -31.93 6.19
CA PRO A 214 7.59 -33.30 5.96
C PRO A 214 6.74 -33.96 4.88
N ASN A 215 7.30 -34.96 4.19
CA ASN A 215 6.61 -35.79 3.20
C ASN A 215 6.00 -35.03 2.00
N ALA A 216 6.43 -33.80 1.71
CA ALA A 216 5.99 -33.04 0.54
C ALA A 216 6.65 -33.58 -0.75
N ASN A 217 5.97 -34.50 -1.43
CA ASN A 217 6.48 -35.18 -2.63
C ASN A 217 6.14 -34.42 -3.92
N SER A 218 4.98 -33.76 -3.96
CA SER A 218 4.59 -32.88 -5.06
C SER A 218 4.04 -31.57 -4.52
N VAL A 219 4.52 -30.46 -5.05
CA VAL A 219 4.05 -29.12 -4.72
C VAL A 219 3.89 -28.34 -6.02
N SER A 220 2.72 -27.77 -6.25
CA SER A 220 2.47 -26.81 -7.32
C SER A 220 1.72 -25.60 -6.80
N VAL A 221 1.95 -24.46 -7.44
CA VAL A 221 1.35 -23.17 -7.07
C VAL A 221 0.82 -22.52 -8.34
N THR A 222 -0.41 -22.02 -8.26
CA THR A 222 -1.04 -21.22 -9.32
C THR A 222 -1.48 -19.91 -8.72
N ILE A 223 -1.07 -18.79 -9.32
CA ILE A 223 -1.33 -17.44 -8.81
C ILE A 223 -1.90 -16.60 -9.94
N LEU A 224 -2.99 -15.90 -9.67
CA LEU A 224 -3.52 -14.82 -10.49
C LEU A 224 -3.20 -13.50 -9.81
N PHE A 225 -2.40 -12.67 -10.47
CA PHE A 225 -2.08 -11.33 -10.02
C PHE A 225 -2.99 -10.29 -10.67
N LYS A 226 -3.26 -9.23 -9.92
CA LYS A 226 -3.99 -8.06 -10.37
C LYS A 226 -3.12 -6.82 -10.21
N GLU A 227 -2.79 -6.14 -11.32
CA GLU A 227 -1.93 -4.96 -11.32
C GLU A 227 -0.55 -5.19 -10.66
N LEU A 228 0.11 -6.31 -10.96
CA LEU A 228 1.41 -6.71 -10.37
C LEU A 228 2.47 -5.63 -10.52
N GLU A 229 2.57 -5.04 -11.72
CA GLU A 229 3.56 -4.01 -12.05
C GLU A 229 3.42 -2.83 -11.07
N LYS A 230 2.21 -2.24 -11.03
CA LYS A 230 1.88 -1.13 -10.14
C LYS A 230 2.09 -1.50 -8.68
N SER A 231 1.70 -2.70 -8.26
CA SER A 231 1.90 -3.20 -6.89
C SER A 231 3.38 -3.24 -6.48
N LEU A 232 4.22 -3.77 -7.37
CA LEU A 232 5.62 -4.06 -7.10
C LEU A 232 6.51 -2.81 -7.18
N ILE A 233 6.36 -1.99 -8.22
CA ILE A 233 7.22 -0.82 -8.48
C ILE A 233 6.39 0.46 -8.33
N ARG A 234 6.83 1.36 -7.46
CA ARG A 234 6.22 2.66 -7.21
C ARG A 234 7.09 3.77 -7.80
N ARG A 235 6.50 4.64 -8.61
CA ARG A 235 7.15 5.86 -9.09
C ARG A 235 6.69 7.05 -8.27
N LEU A 236 7.47 7.51 -7.29
CA LEU A 236 7.09 8.68 -6.47
C LEU A 236 7.50 9.99 -7.14
N GLY A 237 8.59 9.95 -7.91
CA GLY A 237 9.13 11.08 -8.64
C GLY A 237 8.43 11.37 -9.96
N ARG A 238 8.98 12.35 -10.68
CA ARG A 238 8.50 12.81 -11.99
C ARG A 238 9.68 13.30 -12.81
N ILE A 239 9.43 13.66 -14.07
CA ILE A 239 10.42 14.30 -14.94
C ILE A 239 9.80 15.60 -15.45
N TYR A 240 10.54 16.70 -15.31
CA TYR A 240 10.09 18.05 -15.61
C TYR A 240 10.41 18.45 -17.06
N SER A 241 9.47 19.09 -17.76
CA SER A 241 9.68 19.72 -19.08
C SER A 241 8.98 21.09 -19.12
N VAL A 242 9.67 22.15 -19.56
CA VAL A 242 9.17 23.54 -19.47
C VAL A 242 8.32 23.99 -20.67
N ALA A 243 8.31 23.29 -21.81
CA ALA A 243 7.87 23.92 -23.05
C ALA A 243 6.98 23.02 -23.95
N ALA A 244 5.79 22.68 -23.49
CA ALA A 244 4.60 22.42 -24.33
C ALA A 244 3.39 22.16 -23.42
N VAL A 245 2.18 22.26 -24.00
CA VAL A 245 0.92 21.78 -23.42
C VAL A 245 1.20 20.48 -22.64
N MET A 246 0.89 20.47 -21.34
CA MET A 246 1.19 19.37 -20.38
C MET A 246 0.63 17.99 -20.78
N ASP A 247 -0.06 17.90 -21.91
CA ASP A 247 -0.63 16.70 -22.52
C ASP A 247 0.26 16.13 -23.65
N GLY A 248 1.36 16.82 -24.03
CA GLY A 248 2.27 16.41 -25.09
C GLY A 248 3.74 16.78 -24.86
N ALA A 249 4.09 17.27 -23.67
CA ALA A 249 5.46 17.59 -23.32
C ALA A 249 6.21 16.28 -22.98
N ALA A 250 6.79 15.71 -24.03
CA ALA A 250 7.64 14.55 -24.00
C ALA A 250 8.66 14.64 -22.87
N GLN A 251 8.82 13.52 -22.17
CA GLN A 251 10.02 13.18 -21.43
C GLN A 251 11.26 13.73 -22.18
N GLN A 252 12.21 14.34 -21.46
CA GLN A 252 13.50 14.71 -22.07
C GLN A 252 14.22 13.49 -22.68
N SER A 253 13.77 12.29 -22.31
CA SER A 253 14.01 11.04 -23.01
C SER A 253 12.82 10.66 -23.92
N PRO A 254 13.02 10.11 -25.13
CA PRO A 254 11.94 9.52 -25.93
C PRO A 254 11.22 8.30 -25.30
N MET A 255 11.58 7.90 -24.07
CA MET A 255 11.15 6.66 -23.43
C MET A 255 10.15 6.88 -22.27
N PRO A 256 8.98 6.23 -22.28
CA PRO A 256 8.07 6.26 -21.14
C PRO A 256 8.56 5.46 -19.93
N PHE A 257 8.18 5.92 -18.73
CA PHE A 257 8.33 5.06 -17.55
C PHE A 257 7.41 3.87 -17.72
N ALA A 258 7.99 2.68 -17.73
CA ALA A 258 7.28 1.43 -17.94
C ALA A 258 7.89 0.36 -17.05
N VAL A 259 7.05 -0.56 -16.61
CA VAL A 259 7.43 -1.74 -15.84
C VAL A 259 6.89 -2.92 -16.62
N ARG A 260 7.71 -3.94 -16.86
CA ARG A 260 7.32 -5.10 -17.67
C ARG A 260 7.90 -6.37 -17.09
N PHE A 261 7.14 -7.45 -17.10
CA PHE A 261 7.68 -8.77 -16.80
C PHE A 261 8.74 -9.16 -17.84
N LYS A 262 9.90 -9.64 -17.38
CA LYS A 262 11.00 -10.00 -18.28
C LYS A 262 10.85 -11.45 -18.76
N GLY A 263 10.69 -11.64 -20.06
CA GLY A 263 10.52 -12.97 -20.64
C GLY A 263 9.13 -13.56 -20.35
N THR A 264 9.07 -14.88 -20.14
CA THR A 264 7.80 -15.61 -19.97
C THR A 264 7.80 -16.58 -18.79
N GLU A 265 8.93 -16.71 -18.07
CA GLU A 265 9.14 -17.75 -17.07
C GLU A 265 9.35 -17.14 -15.67
N ALA A 266 8.77 -17.79 -14.66
CA ALA A 266 9.05 -17.55 -13.25
C ALA A 266 9.48 -18.87 -12.60
N PHE A 267 10.44 -18.80 -11.67
CA PHE A 267 11.03 -19.97 -11.04
C PHE A 267 10.51 -20.14 -9.61
N LEU A 268 10.26 -21.40 -9.25
CA LEU A 268 9.79 -21.78 -7.94
C LEU A 268 10.91 -22.48 -7.18
N HIS A 269 11.46 -21.83 -6.17
CA HIS A 269 12.60 -22.35 -5.42
C HIS A 269 12.16 -23.04 -4.12
N THR A 270 12.42 -24.34 -4.06
CA THR A 270 12.24 -25.19 -2.89
C THR A 270 13.57 -25.49 -2.22
N LYS A 271 13.67 -25.24 -0.91
CA LYS A 271 14.82 -25.65 -0.09
C LYS A 271 14.43 -26.90 0.69
N TYR A 272 15.24 -27.95 0.61
CA TYR A 272 15.01 -29.21 1.33
C TYR A 272 15.94 -29.30 2.54
N LEU A 273 15.39 -29.72 3.68
CA LEU A 273 16.16 -30.02 4.88
C LEU A 273 16.48 -31.52 4.89
N ARG A 274 17.76 -31.88 4.83
CA ARG A 274 18.20 -33.28 4.96
C ARG A 274 18.38 -33.63 6.44
N LEU A 275 17.57 -34.55 6.94
CA LEU A 275 17.75 -35.11 8.29
C LEU A 275 18.98 -36.04 8.33
N GLN A 276 19.61 -36.14 9.51
CA GLN A 276 20.68 -37.11 9.75
C GLN A 276 20.15 -38.54 9.61
N ALA A 277 20.99 -39.46 9.12
CA ALA A 277 20.58 -40.79 8.65
C ALA A 277 19.84 -41.68 9.67
N PHE A 278 19.93 -41.38 10.97
CA PHE A 278 19.26 -42.14 12.04
C PHE A 278 17.91 -41.55 12.47
N ARG A 279 17.47 -40.42 11.90
CA ARG A 279 16.14 -39.84 12.18
C ARG A 279 15.19 -40.20 11.04
N ALA A 280 14.17 -41.00 11.35
CA ALA A 280 13.08 -41.29 10.43
C ALA A 280 12.15 -40.07 10.30
N TYR A 281 11.56 -39.90 9.11
CA TYR A 281 10.45 -38.96 8.92
C TYR A 281 9.21 -39.49 9.65
N PRO A 282 8.38 -38.63 10.23
CA PRO A 282 7.07 -39.05 10.72
C PRO A 282 6.23 -39.52 9.52
N ASP A 283 5.53 -40.66 9.66
CA ASP A 283 4.70 -41.22 8.58
C ASP A 283 3.56 -40.28 8.16
N ALA A 284 3.01 -39.55 9.12
CA ALA A 284 2.03 -38.50 8.89
C ALA A 284 2.32 -37.29 9.80
N SER A 285 2.03 -36.10 9.29
CA SER A 285 2.14 -34.85 10.05
C SER A 285 0.86 -34.03 9.92
N SER A 286 0.52 -33.30 10.98
CA SER A 286 -0.62 -32.38 10.99
C SER A 286 -0.09 -30.96 11.07
N LEU A 287 -0.27 -30.18 10.01
CA LEU A 287 0.22 -28.80 9.90
C LEU A 287 -0.92 -27.80 10.01
N ALA A 288 -0.73 -26.71 10.76
CA ALA A 288 -1.69 -25.62 10.79
C ALA A 288 -1.78 -24.93 9.43
N CYS A 289 -2.99 -24.53 9.05
CA CYS A 289 -3.29 -23.89 7.77
C CYS A 289 -4.21 -22.68 7.99
N MET A 290 -3.96 -21.59 7.26
CA MET A 290 -4.90 -20.45 7.23
C MET A 290 -6.00 -20.72 6.21
N ARG A 291 -7.20 -20.24 6.50
CA ARG A 291 -8.22 -19.98 5.48
C ARG A 291 -8.84 -18.62 5.71
N THR A 292 -9.18 -17.97 4.60
CA THR A 292 -9.89 -16.69 4.59
C THR A 292 -11.17 -16.83 3.80
N GLN A 293 -12.24 -16.21 4.29
CA GLN A 293 -13.49 -16.04 3.56
C GLN A 293 -13.78 -14.55 3.47
N VAL A 294 -13.95 -14.02 2.25
CA VAL A 294 -14.02 -12.58 1.99
C VAL A 294 -15.39 -12.24 1.44
N TYR A 295 -16.04 -11.25 2.05
CA TYR A 295 -17.17 -10.52 1.50
C TYR A 295 -16.68 -9.15 1.07
N GLN A 296 -17.14 -8.67 -0.09
CA GLN A 296 -16.71 -7.38 -0.64
C GLN A 296 -17.92 -6.50 -0.96
N GLN A 297 -17.78 -5.20 -0.74
CA GLN A 297 -18.73 -4.18 -1.15
C GLN A 297 -18.01 -3.20 -2.08
N GLN A 298 -18.54 -3.03 -3.29
CA GLN A 298 -18.03 -2.06 -4.25
C GLN A 298 -18.51 -0.67 -3.89
N MET A 299 -17.66 0.33 -4.09
CA MET A 299 -18.11 1.71 -4.07
C MET A 299 -18.96 1.94 -5.32
N LEU A 300 -20.13 2.57 -5.16
CA LEU A 300 -21.04 2.91 -6.24
C LEU A 300 -21.05 4.43 -6.39
N GLN A 301 -21.11 4.90 -7.64
CA GLN A 301 -21.26 6.33 -7.91
C GLN A 301 -22.53 6.84 -7.24
N ASN A 302 -22.41 7.95 -6.52
CA ASN A 302 -23.54 8.66 -5.95
C ASN A 302 -23.80 9.92 -6.78
N VAL A 303 -25.06 10.35 -6.89
CA VAL A 303 -25.44 11.58 -7.61
C VAL A 303 -25.04 12.84 -6.80
N GLN A 304 -24.68 12.66 -5.51
CA GLN A 304 -24.14 13.69 -4.62
C GLN A 304 -22.59 13.79 -4.72
N ASP A 305 -22.02 14.98 -4.49
CA ASP A 305 -20.58 15.37 -4.61
C ASP A 305 -19.56 14.59 -3.74
N THR A 306 -19.93 13.42 -3.22
CA THR A 306 -19.11 12.64 -2.28
C THR A 306 -18.29 11.59 -3.01
N ILE A 307 -18.90 10.91 -3.98
CA ILE A 307 -18.31 9.84 -4.77
C ILE A 307 -18.41 10.20 -6.26
N VAL A 308 -17.27 10.41 -6.90
CA VAL A 308 -17.20 10.95 -8.27
C VAL A 308 -16.48 10.00 -9.23
N THR A 309 -16.74 10.14 -10.53
CA THR A 309 -16.03 9.41 -11.60
C THR A 309 -15.30 10.41 -12.51
N GLU A 310 -14.16 10.03 -13.11
CA GLU A 310 -13.44 10.89 -14.08
C GLU A 310 -14.29 11.21 -15.32
N SER A 311 -15.25 10.36 -15.71
CA SER A 311 -16.14 10.58 -16.89
C SER A 311 -16.97 11.86 -16.81
N ALA A 312 -17.12 12.45 -15.62
CA ALA A 312 -17.75 13.76 -15.47
C ALA A 312 -16.90 14.91 -16.04
N VAL A 313 -15.67 14.62 -16.50
CA VAL A 313 -14.65 15.58 -16.94
C VAL A 313 -14.21 15.25 -18.35
N GLN A 314 -14.47 16.13 -19.31
CA GLN A 314 -14.24 15.85 -20.74
C GLN A 314 -12.80 16.11 -21.25
N ALA A 315 -11.83 16.49 -20.40
CA ALA A 315 -10.52 16.93 -20.92
C ALA A 315 -9.26 16.42 -20.19
N VAL A 316 -9.33 15.99 -18.93
CA VAL A 316 -8.12 15.65 -18.14
C VAL A 316 -8.33 14.38 -17.32
N LYS A 317 -7.41 13.41 -17.47
CA LYS A 317 -7.41 12.13 -16.73
C LYS A 317 -6.66 12.23 -15.40
N TYR A 318 -7.21 11.62 -14.36
CA TYR A 318 -6.59 11.58 -13.03
C TYR A 318 -5.68 10.35 -12.86
N THR A 319 -6.02 9.23 -13.51
CA THR A 319 -5.25 7.98 -13.51
C THR A 319 -4.89 7.49 -14.92
N ASP A 320 -3.92 6.58 -14.99
CA ASP A 320 -3.53 5.90 -16.23
C ASP A 320 -4.36 4.64 -16.46
N GLY A 321 -4.37 4.15 -17.70
CA GLY A 321 -4.94 2.83 -18.02
C GLY A 321 -6.47 2.78 -18.08
N GLY A 322 -7.14 3.94 -18.12
CA GLY A 322 -8.58 4.01 -18.35
C GLY A 322 -9.45 3.67 -17.14
N PHE A 323 -8.88 3.64 -15.92
CA PHE A 323 -9.69 3.61 -14.70
C PHE A 323 -10.38 4.96 -14.52
N VAL A 324 -11.69 4.94 -14.27
CA VAL A 324 -12.51 6.16 -14.24
C VAL A 324 -13.21 6.35 -12.88
N GLY A 325 -12.84 5.55 -11.88
CA GLY A 325 -13.48 5.54 -10.57
C GLY A 325 -14.53 4.44 -10.43
N PRO A 326 -15.41 4.55 -9.42
CA PRO A 326 -15.67 5.72 -8.57
C PRO A 326 -14.53 6.06 -7.60
N TYR A 327 -14.47 7.32 -7.14
CA TYR A 327 -13.52 7.84 -6.15
C TYR A 327 -14.24 8.54 -5.00
N LEU A 328 -13.81 8.29 -3.76
CA LEU A 328 -14.17 9.10 -2.59
C LEU A 328 -13.22 10.30 -2.48
N LEU A 329 -13.76 11.51 -2.57
CA LEU A 329 -12.98 12.74 -2.49
C LEU A 329 -12.36 12.95 -1.10
N PRO A 330 -11.17 13.56 -1.00
CA PRO A 330 -10.46 13.71 0.27
C PRO A 330 -11.18 14.67 1.23
N SER A 331 -11.13 14.40 2.52
CA SER A 331 -11.70 15.18 3.61
C SER A 331 -10.61 15.36 4.65
N GLY A 332 -10.13 16.58 4.82
CA GLY A 332 -8.92 16.80 5.60
C GLY A 332 -9.18 16.83 7.10
N PRO A 333 -8.11 16.91 7.90
CA PRO A 333 -8.21 17.02 9.35
C PRO A 333 -8.57 18.43 9.83
N ASP A 334 -8.46 19.46 8.98
CA ASP A 334 -8.54 20.85 9.42
C ASP A 334 -9.99 21.29 9.62
N PHE A 335 -10.32 21.92 10.75
CA PHE A 335 -11.68 22.39 11.03
C PHE A 335 -12.09 23.64 10.25
N ALA A 336 -11.13 24.34 9.63
CA ALA A 336 -11.37 25.48 8.75
C ALA A 336 -10.36 25.45 7.59
N ALA A 337 -10.81 25.77 6.37
CA ALA A 337 -9.89 25.98 5.25
C ALA A 337 -8.98 27.19 5.54
N ALA A 338 -7.74 27.18 5.04
CA ALA A 338 -6.95 28.41 5.01
C ALA A 338 -7.79 29.53 4.37
N ALA A 339 -7.85 30.69 5.03
CA ALA A 339 -8.62 31.85 4.55
C ALA A 339 -8.12 32.38 3.18
N ALA A 340 -6.98 31.89 2.69
CA ALA A 340 -6.36 32.31 1.45
C ALA A 340 -6.38 31.17 0.40
N PRO A 341 -6.92 31.39 -0.81
CA PRO A 341 -6.99 30.39 -1.89
C PRO A 341 -5.62 29.93 -2.44
N GLN A 342 -4.56 30.58 -1.97
CA GLN A 342 -3.18 30.50 -2.45
C GLN A 342 -2.34 29.46 -1.69
N VAL A 343 -2.84 28.97 -0.54
CA VAL A 343 -2.10 28.05 0.34
C VAL A 343 -2.51 26.61 0.06
N GLY A 344 -1.65 25.88 -0.65
CA GLY A 344 -1.82 24.44 -0.90
C GLY A 344 -1.68 23.56 0.35
N GLY A 345 -1.41 24.12 1.53
CA GLY A 345 -1.05 23.41 2.75
C GLY A 345 -2.18 23.01 3.71
N SER A 346 -3.46 23.29 3.42
CA SER A 346 -4.58 22.92 4.31
C SER A 346 -5.70 22.20 3.56
N LEU A 347 -6.40 21.28 4.23
CA LEU A 347 -7.59 20.65 3.69
C LEU A 347 -8.67 20.59 4.77
N ALA A 348 -9.80 21.23 4.49
CA ALA A 348 -10.91 21.27 5.43
C ALA A 348 -11.61 19.90 5.59
N ALA A 349 -12.02 19.60 6.81
CA ALA A 349 -12.88 18.49 7.17
C ALA A 349 -14.29 18.70 6.59
N ARG A 350 -14.80 17.70 5.86
CA ARG A 350 -16.11 17.74 5.21
C ARG A 350 -16.97 16.56 5.66
N ALA A 351 -17.97 16.83 6.50
CA ALA A 351 -18.88 15.81 7.02
C ALA A 351 -19.69 15.09 5.93
N ALA A 352 -19.94 15.74 4.78
CA ALA A 352 -20.68 15.11 3.68
C ALA A 352 -19.88 14.02 2.95
N ARG A 353 -18.53 14.06 2.96
CA ARG A 353 -17.67 13.12 2.19
C ARG A 353 -17.55 11.77 2.91
N ILE A 354 -18.63 11.00 2.90
CA ILE A 354 -18.75 9.68 3.55
C ILE A 354 -19.22 8.65 2.53
N TRP A 355 -18.67 7.45 2.63
CA TRP A 355 -19.14 6.25 1.95
C TRP A 355 -19.64 5.22 2.97
N THR A 356 -20.94 4.94 2.94
CA THR A 356 -21.55 3.91 3.79
C THR A 356 -21.52 2.56 3.09
N CYS A 357 -21.02 1.54 3.79
CA CYS A 357 -20.97 0.15 3.36
C CYS A 357 -21.83 -0.72 4.27
N GLU A 358 -22.61 -1.61 3.69
CA GLU A 358 -23.41 -2.58 4.44
C GLU A 358 -23.10 -4.00 3.97
N PHE A 359 -22.63 -4.83 4.91
CA PHE A 359 -22.54 -6.27 4.75
C PHE A 359 -23.77 -6.88 5.42
N GLN A 360 -24.69 -7.42 4.62
CA GLN A 360 -25.93 -7.99 5.14
C GLN A 360 -25.88 -9.51 5.09
N ASN A 361 -26.36 -10.15 6.16
CA ASN A 361 -26.58 -11.59 6.23
C ASN A 361 -25.39 -12.46 5.79
N CYS A 362 -24.17 -12.06 6.15
CA CYS A 362 -22.97 -12.81 5.82
C CYS A 362 -22.86 -14.06 6.69
N GLN A 363 -22.86 -15.23 6.05
CA GLN A 363 -22.91 -16.51 6.73
C GLN A 363 -21.52 -17.11 6.91
N PHE A 364 -21.27 -17.65 8.09
CA PHE A 364 -20.08 -18.44 8.40
C PHE A 364 -20.52 -19.76 9.03
N ALA A 365 -19.99 -20.88 8.53
CA ALA A 365 -20.32 -22.21 9.06
C ALA A 365 -19.79 -22.46 10.48
N GLN A 366 -18.75 -21.73 10.86
CA GLN A 366 -18.16 -21.68 12.18
C GLN A 366 -17.78 -20.24 12.48
N PRO A 367 -17.70 -19.81 13.75
CA PRO A 367 -17.29 -18.46 14.06
C PRO A 367 -15.82 -18.21 13.65
N PRO A 368 -15.52 -17.16 12.88
CA PRO A 368 -14.15 -16.78 12.55
C PRO A 368 -13.31 -16.50 13.80
N THR A 369 -12.03 -16.91 13.78
CA THR A 369 -11.09 -16.58 14.87
C THR A 369 -10.88 -15.06 14.93
N TYR A 370 -10.81 -14.43 13.76
CA TYR A 370 -10.75 -12.98 13.62
C TYR A 370 -11.69 -12.51 12.51
N LEU A 371 -12.33 -11.37 12.73
CA LEU A 371 -12.97 -10.59 11.69
C LEU A 371 -12.08 -9.40 11.36
N PHE A 372 -11.87 -9.15 10.08
CA PHE A 372 -11.08 -8.03 9.60
C PHE A 372 -11.89 -7.18 8.62
N PHE A 373 -11.94 -5.88 8.88
CA PHE A 373 -12.64 -4.88 8.06
C PHE A 373 -11.64 -3.84 7.56
N VAL A 374 -11.63 -3.62 6.26
CA VAL A 374 -10.75 -2.64 5.64
C VAL A 374 -11.32 -2.16 4.31
N ALA A 375 -10.98 -0.94 3.91
CA ALA A 375 -11.16 -0.43 2.56
C ALA A 375 -9.80 0.08 2.07
N GLN A 376 -9.04 -0.80 1.43
CA GLN A 376 -7.72 -0.50 0.90
C GLN A 376 -7.84 0.24 -0.43
N LYS A 377 -6.96 1.22 -0.63
CA LYS A 377 -6.75 1.82 -1.94
C LYS A 377 -6.36 0.75 -2.97
N GLN A 378 -7.07 0.74 -4.09
CA GLN A 378 -6.81 -0.18 -5.20
C GLN A 378 -5.56 0.21 -5.98
N PHE A 379 -4.79 -0.78 -6.43
CA PHE A 379 -3.60 -0.55 -7.26
C PHE A 379 -3.91 0.01 -8.65
N GLU A 380 -5.12 -0.22 -9.18
CA GLU A 380 -5.57 0.35 -10.46
C GLU A 380 -5.41 1.88 -10.51
N GLN A 381 -5.58 2.54 -9.35
CA GLN A 381 -5.46 3.99 -9.21
C GLN A 381 -4.03 4.52 -9.22
N MET A 382 -3.04 3.64 -9.09
CA MET A 382 -1.65 4.06 -9.13
C MET A 382 -1.24 4.36 -10.57
N THR A 383 -0.30 5.28 -10.74
CA THR A 383 0.02 5.89 -12.03
C THR A 383 1.52 5.89 -12.27
N TYR A 384 1.90 5.64 -13.53
CA TYR A 384 3.26 5.73 -14.01
C TYR A 384 3.46 6.95 -14.91
N ALA A 385 2.40 7.58 -15.37
CA ALA A 385 2.48 8.81 -16.13
C ALA A 385 2.95 9.99 -15.27
N ASN A 386 3.34 11.03 -15.98
CA ASN A 386 3.62 12.31 -15.34
C ASN A 386 2.30 12.95 -14.91
N PRO A 387 2.23 13.51 -13.70
CA PRO A 387 1.02 14.16 -13.26
C PRO A 387 0.67 15.42 -14.05
N ASP A 388 -0.58 15.50 -14.54
CA ASP A 388 -1.14 16.74 -15.08
C ASP A 388 -1.38 17.78 -13.97
N SER A 389 -0.80 18.97 -14.12
CA SER A 389 -1.04 20.14 -13.26
C SER A 389 -2.45 20.73 -13.37
N ARG A 390 -3.31 20.27 -14.29
CA ARG A 390 -4.62 20.88 -14.53
C ARG A 390 -5.76 20.26 -13.72
N VAL A 391 -5.48 19.23 -12.92
CA VAL A 391 -6.51 18.56 -12.12
C VAL A 391 -6.66 19.22 -10.75
N GLU A 392 -7.88 19.62 -10.39
CA GLU A 392 -8.25 19.94 -9.01
C GLU A 392 -8.62 18.66 -8.26
N VAL A 393 -7.75 18.27 -7.34
CA VAL A 393 -7.86 17.02 -6.57
C VAL A 393 -9.08 17.00 -5.64
N GLU A 394 -9.50 18.17 -5.16
CA GLU A 394 -10.65 18.30 -4.25
C GLU A 394 -12.00 18.28 -4.95
N SER A 395 -12.02 18.51 -6.27
CA SER A 395 -13.22 18.57 -7.10
C SER A 395 -12.86 18.13 -8.50
N LEU A 396 -12.97 16.82 -8.77
CA LEU A 396 -12.65 16.30 -10.08
C LEU A 396 -13.56 16.91 -11.16
N ALA A 397 -14.82 17.26 -10.85
CA ALA A 397 -15.78 17.85 -11.79
C ALA A 397 -15.45 19.28 -12.28
N ALA A 398 -14.54 20.02 -11.63
CA ALA A 398 -14.24 21.42 -11.94
C ALA A 398 -13.04 21.61 -12.90
N ASN A 399 -12.49 20.53 -13.46
CA ASN A 399 -11.32 20.58 -14.32
C ASN A 399 -11.67 21.23 -15.67
N THR A 400 -11.28 22.50 -15.82
CA THR A 400 -11.34 23.23 -17.10
C THR A 400 -10.05 22.97 -17.90
N ALA A 401 -10.15 22.91 -19.23
CA ALA A 401 -9.02 22.71 -20.14
C ALA A 401 -8.01 23.88 -20.20
N GLY A 402 -8.01 24.76 -19.20
CA GLY A 402 -7.14 25.92 -19.10
C GLY A 402 -5.70 25.53 -18.74
N ILE A 403 -4.75 26.01 -19.54
CA ILE A 403 -3.32 25.80 -19.34
C ILE A 403 -2.92 26.44 -18.00
N ALA A 404 -2.32 25.66 -17.10
CA ALA A 404 -1.44 26.23 -16.07
C ALA A 404 -0.19 26.78 -16.77
N GLY A 405 -0.35 27.89 -17.50
CA GLY A 405 0.78 28.72 -17.91
C GLY A 405 1.47 29.22 -16.65
N ILE A 406 2.62 29.89 -16.79
CA ILE A 406 3.27 30.59 -15.69
C ILE A 406 2.23 31.52 -15.06
N VAL A 407 1.60 31.09 -13.98
CA VAL A 407 0.42 31.75 -13.44
C VAL A 407 0.95 32.95 -12.68
N ASN A 408 0.97 34.12 -13.32
CA ASN A 408 1.17 35.43 -12.67
C ASN A 408 0.07 35.74 -11.61
N ASN A 409 -0.87 34.81 -11.41
CA ASN A 409 -1.95 34.90 -10.44
C ASN A 409 -1.77 33.81 -9.37
N VAL A 410 -0.87 34.08 -8.42
CA VAL A 410 -0.49 33.22 -7.27
C VAL A 410 -1.71 32.70 -6.48
N ALA A 411 -2.87 33.36 -6.63
CA ALA A 411 -4.06 33.07 -5.85
C ALA A 411 -4.82 31.78 -6.21
N ALA A 412 -4.73 31.28 -7.43
CA ALA A 412 -5.45 30.07 -7.88
C ALA A 412 -4.55 28.84 -8.02
N THR A 413 -3.23 29.02 -8.00
CA THR A 413 -2.24 27.99 -8.37
C THR A 413 -2.05 26.93 -7.28
N GLY A 414 -2.25 27.26 -6.00
CA GLY A 414 -2.02 26.34 -4.88
C GLY A 414 -2.82 25.04 -4.96
N ARG A 415 -4.04 25.06 -5.52
CA ARG A 415 -4.90 23.88 -5.70
C ARG A 415 -4.39 22.92 -6.77
N PHE A 416 -3.86 23.49 -7.85
CA PHE A 416 -3.30 22.77 -9.00
C PHE A 416 -1.88 22.26 -8.74
N VAL A 417 -1.12 22.90 -7.85
CA VAL A 417 0.21 22.40 -7.43
C VAL A 417 0.11 21.02 -6.77
N ARG A 418 -1.00 20.72 -6.06
CA ARG A 418 -1.22 19.40 -5.45
C ARG A 418 -1.29 18.27 -6.47
N SER A 419 -1.90 18.52 -7.64
CA SER A 419 -1.99 17.50 -8.69
C SER A 419 -0.68 17.32 -9.44
N HIS A 420 0.22 18.31 -9.44
CA HIS A 420 1.50 18.27 -10.14
C HIS A 420 2.53 17.29 -9.55
N TYR A 421 2.41 17.01 -8.25
CA TYR A 421 3.27 16.09 -7.50
C TYR A 421 2.45 14.96 -6.85
N ARG A 422 1.25 14.68 -7.38
CA ARG A 422 0.34 13.69 -6.80
C ARG A 422 0.94 12.29 -6.71
N ASN A 423 1.91 11.91 -7.56
CA ASN A 423 2.59 10.62 -7.50
C ASN A 423 3.16 10.30 -6.12
N VAL A 424 3.58 11.33 -5.37
CA VAL A 424 4.11 11.19 -4.01
C VAL A 424 3.10 10.53 -3.07
N ILE A 425 1.82 10.84 -3.19
CA ILE A 425 0.76 10.28 -2.34
C ILE A 425 -0.08 9.22 -3.09
N GLN A 426 -0.27 9.38 -4.39
CA GLN A 426 -1.06 8.50 -5.23
C GLN A 426 -0.41 7.11 -5.36
N ASN A 427 0.92 7.03 -5.37
CA ASN A 427 1.64 5.76 -5.45
C ASN A 427 2.11 5.23 -4.07
N GLN A 428 1.66 5.87 -2.98
CA GLN A 428 1.78 5.31 -1.65
C GLN A 428 0.56 4.46 -1.30
N ASP A 429 0.79 3.49 -0.42
CA ASP A 429 -0.26 2.66 0.13
C ASP A 429 -1.05 3.42 1.20
N CYS A 430 -2.38 3.39 1.09
CA CYS A 430 -3.28 3.98 2.06
C CYS A 430 -4.64 3.27 2.09
N ASN A 431 -5.39 3.52 3.15
CA ASN A 431 -6.73 3.02 3.40
C ASN A 431 -7.69 4.19 3.63
N LEU A 432 -8.96 3.95 3.36
CA LEU A 432 -10.01 4.85 3.84
C LEU A 432 -10.14 4.76 5.36
N SER A 433 -10.43 5.90 5.99
CA SER A 433 -10.66 6.01 7.43
C SER A 433 -12.00 5.38 7.81
N LEU A 434 -11.98 4.45 8.76
CA LEU A 434 -13.21 3.93 9.38
C LEU A 434 -13.69 4.95 10.42
N MET A 435 -14.81 5.62 10.13
CA MET A 435 -15.39 6.64 10.99
C MET A 435 -16.33 6.04 12.02
N ARG A 436 -17.22 5.14 11.58
CA ARG A 436 -18.23 4.51 12.42
C ARG A 436 -18.39 3.05 12.04
N PHE A 437 -18.69 2.23 13.04
CA PHE A 437 -18.82 0.79 12.89
C PHE A 437 -19.97 0.28 13.75
N LYS A 438 -20.81 -0.55 13.13
CA LYS A 438 -21.89 -1.29 13.78
C LYS A 438 -21.85 -2.73 13.31
N LEU A 439 -21.90 -3.67 14.25
CA LEU A 439 -21.90 -5.10 14.01
C LEU A 439 -23.04 -5.76 14.79
N ILE A 440 -23.80 -6.57 14.09
CA ILE A 440 -24.89 -7.37 14.64
C ILE A 440 -24.59 -8.82 14.30
N VAL A 441 -24.45 -9.65 15.33
CA VAL A 441 -24.39 -11.10 15.17
C VAL A 441 -25.78 -11.64 15.47
N GLN A 442 -26.44 -12.24 14.48
CA GLN A 442 -27.73 -12.89 14.73
C GLN A 442 -27.52 -13.99 15.75
N SER A 443 -28.40 -14.05 16.76
CA SER A 443 -28.35 -14.94 17.95
C SER A 443 -27.41 -14.55 19.11
N SER A 444 -26.53 -13.53 18.99
CA SER A 444 -25.81 -13.02 20.16
C SER A 444 -26.66 -12.03 20.96
N VAL A 445 -26.41 -11.95 22.27
CA VAL A 445 -27.03 -10.94 23.16
C VAL A 445 -26.36 -9.56 22.98
N GLY A 446 -25.13 -9.52 22.46
CA GLY A 446 -24.37 -8.29 22.27
C GLY A 446 -24.33 -7.83 20.81
N THR A 447 -24.89 -6.66 20.53
CA THR A 447 -24.59 -5.85 19.35
C THR A 447 -23.40 -4.95 19.63
N PHE A 448 -22.40 -4.95 18.75
CA PHE A 448 -21.28 -4.01 18.84
C PHE A 448 -21.69 -2.76 18.08
N GLU A 449 -22.11 -1.73 18.81
CA GLU A 449 -22.47 -0.43 18.24
C GLU A 449 -21.79 0.66 19.06
N MET A 450 -21.16 1.59 18.35
CA MET A 450 -20.49 2.74 18.97
C MET A 450 -21.45 3.93 18.90
N SER A 451 -21.65 4.58 20.05
CA SER A 451 -22.81 5.39 20.35
C SER A 451 -22.58 6.89 20.20
N SER A 452 -23.66 7.62 19.89
CA SER A 452 -23.99 9.04 20.16
C SER A 452 -23.00 10.18 19.88
N ASP A 453 -21.74 9.93 19.51
CA ASP A 453 -20.77 10.99 19.26
C ASP A 453 -21.17 11.82 18.02
N LYS A 454 -20.80 13.11 18.03
CA LYS A 454 -21.04 14.03 16.92
C LYS A 454 -19.79 14.13 16.06
N PHE A 455 -19.98 14.43 14.77
CA PHE A 455 -18.86 14.67 13.86
C PHE A 455 -17.89 15.68 14.50
N PRO A 456 -16.58 15.39 14.62
CA PRO A 456 -15.79 14.40 13.86
C PRO A 456 -15.61 12.99 14.49
N TYR A 457 -16.43 12.60 15.46
CA TYR A 457 -16.50 11.25 16.07
C TYR A 457 -15.23 10.80 16.82
N LEU A 458 -14.57 11.70 17.55
CA LEU A 458 -13.28 11.41 18.17
C LEU A 458 -13.34 10.30 19.22
N VAL A 459 -14.43 10.21 19.99
CA VAL A 459 -14.56 9.21 21.06
C VAL A 459 -14.71 7.81 20.46
N ASP A 460 -15.57 7.68 19.46
CA ASP A 460 -15.76 6.43 18.72
C ASP A 460 -14.45 5.98 18.07
N GLN A 461 -13.70 6.90 17.48
CA GLN A 461 -12.41 6.60 16.86
C GLN A 461 -11.36 6.11 17.86
N VAL A 462 -11.28 6.70 19.07
CA VAL A 462 -10.35 6.26 20.11
C VAL A 462 -10.69 4.85 20.54
N GLN A 463 -11.96 4.58 20.83
CA GLN A 463 -12.43 3.25 21.25
C GLN A 463 -12.15 2.19 20.16
N LEU A 464 -12.37 2.51 18.87
CA LEU A 464 -12.05 1.62 17.76
C LEU A 464 -10.57 1.28 17.72
N PHE A 465 -9.72 2.31 17.84
CA PHE A 465 -8.28 2.14 17.80
C PHE A 465 -7.78 1.30 18.98
N GLU A 466 -8.34 1.47 20.17
CA GLU A 466 -7.96 0.70 21.35
C GLU A 466 -8.26 -0.79 21.25
N ILE A 467 -9.40 -1.14 20.66
CA ILE A 467 -9.79 -2.53 20.40
C ILE A 467 -8.91 -3.11 19.31
N HIS A 468 -8.72 -2.37 18.21
CA HIS A 468 -7.90 -2.80 17.09
C HIS A 468 -6.44 -3.04 17.48
N LYS A 469 -5.79 -2.09 18.16
CA LYS A 469 -4.36 -2.17 18.52
C LYS A 469 -4.05 -3.36 19.43
N ARG A 470 -5.00 -3.81 20.26
CA ARG A 470 -4.86 -5.01 21.10
C ARG A 470 -4.63 -6.28 20.27
N ASN A 471 -5.19 -6.30 19.06
CA ASN A 471 -5.11 -7.42 18.14
C ASN A 471 -3.95 -7.30 17.12
N CYS A 472 -3.09 -6.28 17.22
CA CYS A 472 -1.95 -6.05 16.32
C CYS A 472 -0.60 -6.38 16.97
N CYS A 473 0.48 -6.36 16.18
CA CYS A 473 1.85 -6.48 16.67
C CYS A 473 2.25 -5.26 17.51
N GLN A 474 3.24 -5.43 18.38
CA GLN A 474 3.67 -4.38 19.31
C GLN A 474 4.19 -3.11 18.62
N ASP A 475 4.80 -3.25 17.44
CA ASP A 475 5.35 -2.13 16.66
C ASP A 475 4.32 -1.47 15.73
N TYR A 476 3.05 -1.86 15.81
CA TYR A 476 2.00 -1.32 14.96
C TYR A 476 1.78 0.18 15.23
N LEU A 477 2.16 1.01 14.25
CA LEU A 477 2.06 2.47 14.31
C LEU A 477 2.64 3.09 15.59
N LYS A 478 3.73 2.50 16.10
CA LYS A 478 4.37 2.93 17.35
C LYS A 478 4.79 4.40 17.36
N GLU A 479 5.35 4.89 16.25
CA GLU A 479 5.87 6.26 16.15
C GLU A 479 4.77 7.28 15.82
N ALA A 480 3.81 6.92 14.97
CA ALA A 480 2.80 7.85 14.45
C ALA A 480 1.43 7.79 15.16
N GLY A 481 1.17 6.72 15.90
CA GLY A 481 -0.02 6.55 16.73
C GLY A 481 -1.35 6.50 15.99
N MET A 482 -2.41 6.86 16.71
CA MET A 482 -3.80 6.81 16.23
C MET A 482 -4.06 7.72 15.03
N ASP A 483 -3.32 8.82 14.92
CA ASP A 483 -3.54 9.80 13.86
C ASP A 483 -3.21 9.23 12.47
N ALA A 484 -2.06 8.56 12.34
CA ALA A 484 -1.71 7.84 11.12
C ALA A 484 -2.67 6.68 10.82
N TRP A 485 -3.14 5.98 11.86
CA TRP A 485 -4.19 4.98 11.72
C TRP A 485 -5.45 5.60 11.11
N ASN A 486 -5.94 6.69 11.68
CA ASN A 486 -7.15 7.36 11.23
C ASN A 486 -7.03 7.94 9.82
N ARG A 487 -5.89 8.52 9.45
CA ARG A 487 -5.72 9.19 8.15
C ARG A 487 -5.40 8.24 7.00
N LYS A 488 -4.55 7.23 7.23
CA LYS A 488 -3.94 6.44 6.13
C LYS A 488 -3.93 4.93 6.33
N ALA A 489 -3.99 4.43 7.57
CA ALA A 489 -3.82 3.01 7.86
C ALA A 489 -5.04 2.36 8.53
N SER A 490 -6.23 2.97 8.39
CA SER A 490 -7.40 2.57 9.14
C SER A 490 -7.88 1.19 8.69
N CYS A 491 -8.07 0.32 9.68
CA CYS A 491 -8.63 -1.00 9.55
C CYS A 491 -9.07 -1.47 10.94
N LEU A 492 -9.94 -2.48 11.00
CA LEU A 492 -10.45 -3.02 12.25
C LEU A 492 -10.28 -4.53 12.26
N LYS A 493 -9.54 -5.03 13.26
CA LYS A 493 -9.31 -6.46 13.52
C LYS A 493 -9.96 -6.81 14.86
N LEU A 494 -11.00 -7.63 14.83
CA LEU A 494 -11.74 -8.09 16.00
C LEU A 494 -11.44 -9.56 16.25
N ALA A 495 -11.08 -9.92 17.48
CA ALA A 495 -10.99 -11.31 17.87
C ALA A 495 -12.39 -11.87 18.18
N THR A 496 -12.55 -13.19 18.14
CA THR A 496 -13.79 -13.87 18.56
C THR A 496 -14.31 -13.37 19.91
N ALA A 497 -13.40 -13.08 20.85
CA ALA A 497 -13.74 -12.57 22.17
C ALA A 497 -14.39 -11.18 22.16
N ASP A 498 -14.14 -10.35 21.13
CA ASP A 498 -14.64 -8.97 21.04
C ASP A 498 -16.04 -8.89 20.41
N TYR A 499 -16.47 -9.90 19.65
CA TYR A 499 -17.73 -9.86 18.90
C TYR A 499 -18.75 -10.97 19.24
N LEU A 500 -18.34 -12.07 19.90
CA LEU A 500 -19.25 -13.14 20.34
C LEU A 500 -19.58 -13.09 21.84
N HIS A 501 -19.65 -11.89 22.43
CA HIS A 501 -20.01 -11.75 23.84
C HIS A 501 -21.37 -12.39 24.16
N GLY A 502 -21.41 -13.21 25.21
CA GLY A 502 -22.64 -13.83 25.72
C GLY A 502 -23.09 -15.11 25.01
N LEU A 503 -22.40 -15.51 23.92
CA LEU A 503 -22.59 -16.83 23.32
C LEU A 503 -21.58 -17.79 23.97
N GLY A 504 -22.04 -18.87 24.59
CA GLY A 504 -21.20 -19.91 25.22
C GLY A 504 -20.40 -20.77 24.21
N THR A 505 -19.98 -20.18 23.10
CA THR A 505 -19.32 -20.83 21.97
C THR A 505 -17.95 -20.22 21.72
N SER A 506 -17.09 -20.95 21.02
CA SER A 506 -15.71 -20.54 20.72
C SER A 506 -15.39 -20.78 19.24
N TYR A 507 -14.27 -20.23 18.78
CA TYR A 507 -13.70 -20.55 17.47
C TYR A 507 -13.41 -22.07 17.36
N GLY A 508 -13.58 -22.63 16.16
CA GLY A 508 -13.39 -24.07 15.88
C GLY A 508 -14.55 -24.97 16.32
N THR A 509 -15.68 -24.38 16.70
CA THR A 509 -16.94 -25.08 16.96
C THR A 509 -17.87 -24.99 15.75
N ALA A 510 -18.62 -26.07 15.50
CA ALA A 510 -19.67 -26.13 14.51
C ALA A 510 -20.87 -25.30 14.96
N PHE A 511 -20.79 -23.99 14.79
CA PHE A 511 -21.83 -23.04 15.17
C PHE A 511 -22.05 -22.04 14.03
N PRO A 512 -23.01 -22.32 13.12
CA PRO A 512 -23.33 -21.42 12.03
C PRO A 512 -23.79 -20.07 12.57
N ILE A 513 -23.16 -19.00 12.12
CA ILE A 513 -23.52 -17.63 12.50
C ILE A 513 -23.77 -16.78 11.27
N THR A 514 -24.66 -15.82 11.44
CA THR A 514 -24.93 -14.78 10.44
C THR A 514 -24.56 -13.44 11.03
N ILE A 515 -23.72 -12.69 10.32
CA ILE A 515 -23.22 -11.40 10.74
C ILE A 515 -23.72 -10.33 9.77
N SER A 516 -24.17 -9.20 10.31
CA SER A 516 -24.42 -7.99 9.54
C SER A 516 -23.60 -6.83 10.09
N ALA A 517 -22.93 -6.07 9.23
CA ALA A 517 -22.08 -4.96 9.60
C ALA A 517 -22.38 -3.73 8.76
N THR A 518 -22.45 -2.56 9.40
CA THR A 518 -22.56 -1.25 8.75
C THR A 518 -21.31 -0.45 9.08
N LEU A 519 -20.64 0.06 8.06
CA LEU A 519 -19.41 0.84 8.18
C LEU A 519 -19.56 2.17 7.45
N GLU A 520 -19.08 3.24 8.06
CA GLU A 520 -18.96 4.55 7.40
C GLU A 520 -17.48 4.87 7.19
N PHE A 521 -17.09 5.03 5.92
CA PHE A 521 -15.73 5.37 5.52
C PHE A 521 -15.62 6.83 5.10
N GLN A 522 -14.49 7.46 5.43
CA GLN A 522 -14.13 8.78 4.95
C GLN A 522 -12.70 8.75 4.40
N ASN A 523 -12.45 9.44 3.30
CA ASN A 523 -11.08 9.61 2.82
C ASN A 523 -10.41 10.73 3.63
N ARG A 524 -9.57 10.36 4.60
CA ARG A 524 -8.75 11.31 5.38
C ARG A 524 -7.27 11.30 4.98
N SER A 525 -6.95 10.72 3.82
CA SER A 525 -5.58 10.61 3.35
C SER A 525 -5.05 11.99 2.97
N THR A 526 -4.18 12.51 3.83
CA THR A 526 -3.40 13.73 3.60
C THR A 526 -1.95 13.46 3.98
N LEU A 527 -1.02 14.07 3.26
CA LEU A 527 0.42 13.95 3.52
C LEU A 527 1.12 15.29 3.33
N ILE A 528 2.03 15.58 4.25
CA ILE A 528 3.09 16.55 4.04
C ILE A 528 4.39 15.78 4.26
N THR A 529 5.28 15.79 3.28
CA THR A 529 6.51 14.99 3.30
C THR A 529 7.68 15.79 2.74
N GLY A 530 8.89 15.52 3.23
CA GLY A 530 10.12 16.13 2.71
C GLY A 530 10.56 15.58 1.35
N LEU A 531 9.90 14.53 0.83
CA LEU A 531 10.07 14.08 -0.56
C LEU A 531 9.79 15.21 -1.55
N LYS A 532 8.78 16.04 -1.26
CA LYS A 532 8.54 17.32 -1.94
C LYS A 532 7.75 18.23 -1.01
N TYR A 533 8.44 19.14 -0.34
CA TYR A 533 7.81 20.00 0.67
C TYR A 533 7.10 21.22 0.09
N SER A 534 7.70 21.87 -0.90
CA SER A 534 7.23 23.13 -1.49
C SER A 534 7.49 23.18 -3.00
N ASP A 535 6.83 24.11 -3.67
CA ASP A 535 7.00 24.42 -5.09
C ASP A 535 7.03 25.94 -5.27
N ALA A 536 7.84 26.45 -6.19
CA ALA A 536 7.99 27.88 -6.42
C ALA A 536 6.68 28.61 -6.77
N ARG A 537 5.63 27.89 -7.22
CA ARG A 537 4.32 28.44 -7.58
C ARG A 537 3.33 28.52 -6.42
N SER A 538 3.63 27.93 -5.26
CA SER A 538 2.74 27.91 -4.09
C SER A 538 3.50 28.34 -2.83
N THR A 539 2.94 29.31 -2.10
CA THR A 539 3.51 29.72 -0.81
C THR A 539 3.16 28.68 0.25
N GLY A 540 4.18 28.22 0.99
CA GLY A 540 4.01 27.28 2.11
C GLY A 540 4.10 25.80 1.72
N PRO A 541 3.82 24.89 2.67
CA PRO A 541 3.89 23.45 2.43
C PRO A 541 2.81 23.00 1.44
N ILE A 542 3.11 21.95 0.67
CA ILE A 542 2.12 21.26 -0.15
C ILE A 542 1.47 20.18 0.70
N CYS A 543 0.16 20.31 0.96
CA CYS A 543 -0.64 19.22 1.49
C CYS A 543 -1.05 18.33 0.32
N PHE A 544 -0.40 17.17 0.19
CA PHE A 544 -0.78 16.17 -0.79
C PHE A 544 -2.09 15.52 -0.37
N THR A 545 -2.97 15.38 -1.35
CA THR A 545 -4.27 14.77 -1.20
C THR A 545 -4.53 13.91 -2.43
N GLU A 546 -5.35 12.86 -2.30
CA GLU A 546 -5.80 12.06 -3.43
C GLU A 546 -7.22 11.56 -3.19
N PRO A 547 -8.09 11.55 -4.21
CA PRO A 547 -9.27 10.72 -4.26
C PRO A 547 -8.89 9.23 -4.21
N ILE A 548 -9.60 8.46 -3.40
CA ILE A 548 -9.34 7.03 -3.21
C ILE A 548 -10.53 6.22 -3.73
N ALA A 549 -10.24 5.18 -4.49
CA ALA A 549 -11.14 4.11 -4.87
C ALA A 549 -10.72 2.88 -4.10
N ALA A 550 -11.71 2.28 -3.46
CA ALA A 550 -11.53 1.14 -2.60
C ALA A 550 -12.73 0.22 -2.76
N LYS A 551 -12.49 -1.05 -2.46
CA LYS A 551 -13.52 -2.05 -2.24
C LYS A 551 -13.46 -2.39 -0.77
N ALA A 552 -14.59 -2.26 -0.06
CA ALA A 552 -14.63 -2.60 1.34
C ALA A 552 -14.60 -4.12 1.44
N ALA A 553 -13.74 -4.68 2.28
CA ALA A 553 -13.63 -6.10 2.51
C ALA A 553 -13.96 -6.42 3.98
N MET A 554 -14.87 -7.39 4.17
CA MET A 554 -15.05 -8.09 5.43
C MET A 554 -14.46 -9.49 5.29
N VAL A 555 -13.47 -9.82 6.13
CA VAL A 555 -12.72 -11.06 6.05
C VAL A 555 -12.90 -11.87 7.33
N GLY A 556 -13.45 -13.07 7.19
CA GLY A 556 -13.39 -14.11 8.22
C GLY A 556 -12.07 -14.87 8.11
N ILE A 557 -11.23 -14.79 9.16
CA ILE A 557 -9.94 -15.47 9.24
C ILE A 557 -10.08 -16.70 10.14
N PHE A 558 -9.67 -17.86 9.61
CA PHE A 558 -9.67 -19.14 10.31
C PHE A 558 -8.24 -19.66 10.41
N ASP A 559 -7.75 -19.86 11.64
CA ASP A 559 -6.36 -20.25 11.93
C ASP A 559 -6.22 -21.68 12.51
N LYS A 560 -7.33 -22.42 12.61
CA LYS A 560 -7.40 -23.79 13.18
C LYS A 560 -7.70 -24.87 12.15
N GLN A 561 -7.46 -24.59 10.87
CA GLN A 561 -7.47 -25.66 9.87
C GLN A 561 -6.17 -26.45 9.95
N VAL A 562 -6.28 -27.75 9.67
CA VAL A 562 -5.16 -28.69 9.74
C VAL A 562 -5.03 -29.38 8.39
N LEU A 563 -3.87 -29.27 7.77
CA LEU A 563 -3.48 -30.08 6.62
C LEU A 563 -2.74 -31.32 7.15
N GLN A 564 -3.36 -32.48 7.00
CA GLN A 564 -2.73 -33.76 7.31
C GLN A 564 -1.98 -34.27 6.09
N ILE A 565 -0.66 -34.44 6.20
CA ILE A 565 0.21 -34.85 5.11
C ILE A 565 0.85 -36.19 5.46
N ALA A 566 0.63 -37.17 4.58
CA ALA A 566 1.33 -38.46 4.53
C ALA A 566 2.19 -38.53 3.26
N SER A 567 3.02 -39.57 3.15
CA SER A 567 3.91 -39.77 2.00
C SER A 567 3.16 -39.81 0.65
N ALA A 568 1.99 -40.44 0.58
CA ALA A 568 1.26 -40.58 -0.69
C ALA A 568 0.15 -39.55 -0.90
N SER A 569 -0.30 -38.86 0.15
CA SER A 569 -1.52 -38.03 0.10
C SER A 569 -1.51 -36.95 1.16
N ALA A 570 -2.24 -35.87 0.91
CA ALA A 570 -2.63 -34.92 1.95
C ALA A 570 -4.16 -34.75 2.00
N VAL A 571 -4.68 -34.38 3.18
CA VAL A 571 -6.10 -34.13 3.41
C VAL A 571 -6.25 -32.86 4.24
N LEU A 572 -7.07 -31.92 3.78
CA LEU A 572 -7.44 -30.73 4.52
C LEU A 572 -8.63 -31.06 5.44
N SER A 573 -8.44 -30.81 6.74
CA SER A 573 -9.49 -30.95 7.75
C SER A 573 -9.65 -29.63 8.51
N ALA A 574 -10.90 -29.16 8.64
CA ALA A 574 -11.20 -28.09 9.58
C ALA A 574 -11.49 -28.70 10.96
N GLN A 575 -10.93 -28.14 12.04
CA GLN A 575 -11.44 -28.45 13.38
C GLN A 575 -12.87 -27.94 13.47
N ASN A 576 -13.83 -28.85 13.39
CA ASN A 576 -15.26 -28.56 13.43
C ASN A 576 -15.92 -29.41 14.53
N TYR A 577 -15.59 -29.10 15.79
CA TYR A 577 -16.16 -29.84 16.91
C TYR A 577 -17.65 -29.51 17.07
N THR A 578 -18.49 -30.51 17.33
CA THR A 578 -19.88 -30.23 17.69
C THR A 578 -19.93 -29.41 18.99
N ALA A 579 -20.99 -28.62 19.17
CA ALA A 579 -21.17 -27.83 20.39
C ALA A 579 -21.11 -28.71 21.66
N SER A 580 -21.69 -29.92 21.61
CA SER A 580 -21.62 -30.91 22.70
C SER A 580 -20.20 -31.42 22.95
N THR A 581 -19.43 -31.71 21.90
CA THR A 581 -18.03 -32.12 22.06
C THR A 581 -17.21 -31.00 22.69
N THR A 582 -17.41 -29.77 22.24
CA THR A 582 -16.69 -28.61 22.77
C THR A 582 -17.03 -28.37 24.24
N SER A 583 -18.31 -28.38 24.59
CA SER A 583 -18.77 -28.26 25.99
C SER A 583 -18.16 -29.36 26.86
N SER A 584 -18.13 -30.61 26.39
CA SER A 584 -17.52 -31.72 27.12
C SER A 584 -15.99 -31.59 27.29
N LEU A 585 -15.30 -31.01 26.31
CA LEU A 585 -13.85 -30.79 26.38
C LEU A 585 -13.51 -29.65 27.34
N ILE A 586 -14.33 -28.60 27.36
CA ILE A 586 -14.19 -27.48 28.30
C ILE A 586 -14.54 -27.94 29.73
N SER A 587 -15.63 -28.70 29.90
CA SER A 587 -16.07 -29.20 31.21
C SER A 587 -15.14 -30.26 31.81
N ARG A 588 -14.30 -30.91 31.00
CA ARG A 588 -13.24 -31.81 31.48
C ARG A 588 -11.97 -31.07 31.91
N ARG A 589 -11.87 -29.78 31.60
CA ARG A 589 -10.74 -28.92 31.98
C ARG A 589 -11.04 -28.03 33.20
N SER A 590 -12.32 -27.90 33.58
CA SER A 590 -12.75 -27.44 34.90
C SER A 590 -12.76 -28.62 35.86
#